data_AF-A0A2D0NCP0-F1
#
_entry.id   AF-A0A2D0NCP0-F1
#
_cell.length_a   1.000
_cell.length_b   1.000
_cell.length_c   1.000
_cell.angle_alpha   90.00
_cell.angle_beta   90.00
_cell.angle_gamma   90.00
#
_symmetry.space_group_name_H-M   'P 1'
#
loop_
_entity.id
_entity.type
_entity.pdbx_description
1 polymer ?
#
loop_
_entity_poly.entity_id
_entity_poly.type
_entity_poly.pdbx_seq_one_letter_code
_entity_poly.pdbx_strand_id
1 'polypeptide(L)'
;MEINENVLNEMIRNQIEENLHLDYKAADALGKSDGKKKEISKDISAMANSDGGRIIYGIKEFDDKERNHLPEKITPIDRNEFSKEWIEQVINSNISPRINGVKIFSVQLSTNQNNVVYVIDIPKSETAHQASDLRYYKRFNFVSVPMNDYEIRDIMNRGTYPKIDLEFEVQVYTYEPYNPLTPPTFDPLSRRSPIKKTKTSYTLHIYARNNGRHFANYVNAFIEVPASIIEEEDLKGYNYIGNDYIGHPCKF
;
A
#
# COMPACT_ATOMS: atom_id res chain seq x y z
N MET A 1 -4.95 10.27 15.48
CA MET A 1 -5.19 11.51 16.26
C MET A 1 -6.34 12.25 15.58
N GLU A 2 -7.41 12.49 16.31
CA GLU A 2 -8.57 13.22 15.81
C GLU A 2 -8.21 14.72 15.74
N ILE A 3 -8.35 15.35 14.56
CA ILE A 3 -8.09 16.79 14.43
C ILE A 3 -9.29 17.54 14.99
N ASN A 4 -9.02 18.48 15.90
CA ASN A 4 -9.98 19.44 16.42
C ASN A 4 -9.41 20.86 16.34
N GLU A 5 -10.20 21.87 16.72
CA GLU A 5 -9.81 23.28 16.63
C GLU A 5 -8.51 23.61 17.40
N ASN A 6 -8.28 22.99 18.56
CA ASN A 6 -7.05 23.21 19.33
C ASN A 6 -5.82 22.72 18.57
N VAL A 7 -5.90 21.55 17.95
CA VAL A 7 -4.82 21.01 17.11
C VAL A 7 -4.53 21.96 15.94
N LEU A 8 -5.55 22.48 15.27
CA LEU A 8 -5.35 23.45 14.18
C LEU A 8 -4.65 24.72 14.66
N ASN A 9 -5.03 25.24 15.82
CA ASN A 9 -4.37 26.40 16.43
C ASN A 9 -2.93 26.11 16.84
N GLU A 10 -2.63 24.90 17.31
CA GLU A 10 -1.25 24.47 17.58
C GLU A 10 -0.41 24.37 16.30
N MET A 11 -0.97 23.87 15.21
CA MET A 11 -0.29 23.84 13.90
C MET A 11 0.08 25.24 13.42
N ILE A 12 -0.84 26.21 13.58
CA ILE A 12 -0.58 27.63 13.28
C ILE A 12 0.49 28.21 14.21
N ARG A 13 0.34 28.01 15.52
CA ARG A 13 1.25 28.56 16.54
C ARG A 13 2.68 28.06 16.39
N ASN A 14 2.82 26.78 16.08
CA ASN A 14 4.12 26.13 15.87
C ASN A 14 4.63 26.31 14.43
N GLN A 15 3.87 26.98 13.57
CA GLN A 15 4.19 27.21 12.16
C GLN A 15 4.60 25.91 11.46
N ILE A 16 3.76 24.87 11.59
CA ILE A 16 4.02 23.58 10.94
C ILE A 16 3.94 23.79 9.43
N GLU A 17 5.10 23.81 8.80
CA GLU A 17 5.26 23.95 7.35
C GLU A 17 4.53 22.85 6.60
N GLU A 18 4.00 23.21 5.42
CA GLU A 18 3.56 22.20 4.46
C GLU A 18 4.68 21.21 4.17
N ASN A 19 4.29 20.08 3.62
CA ASN A 19 5.22 19.08 3.14
C ASN A 19 4.56 18.26 2.04
N LEU A 20 5.22 17.18 1.63
CA LEU A 20 4.70 16.30 0.58
C LEU A 20 3.30 15.74 0.88
N HIS A 21 2.92 15.64 2.16
CA HIS A 21 1.67 15.01 2.63
C HIS A 21 0.73 15.98 3.35
N LEU A 22 1.06 17.27 3.46
CA LEU A 22 0.25 18.27 4.15
C LEU A 22 0.19 19.55 3.33
N ASP A 23 -1.02 20.00 3.04
CA ASP A 23 -1.30 21.19 2.24
C ASP A 23 -2.39 22.03 2.93
N TYR A 24 -2.18 23.33 3.03
CA TYR A 24 -3.16 24.29 3.55
C TYR A 24 -3.82 25.02 2.39
N LYS A 25 -5.12 25.27 2.54
CA LYS A 25 -5.91 26.02 1.57
C LYS A 25 -6.84 26.96 2.32
N ALA A 26 -6.87 28.23 1.92
CA ALA A 26 -7.81 29.19 2.48
C ALA A 26 -9.26 28.86 2.08
N ALA A 27 -10.24 29.44 2.78
CA ALA A 27 -11.65 29.21 2.53
C ALA A 27 -12.07 29.52 1.09
N ASP A 28 -11.49 30.56 0.49
CA ASP A 28 -11.78 30.98 -0.88
C ASP A 28 -11.27 29.99 -1.94
N ALA A 29 -10.39 29.04 -1.58
CA ALA A 29 -10.01 27.92 -2.44
C ALA A 29 -11.19 26.99 -2.73
N LEU A 30 -12.18 26.93 -1.83
CA LEU A 30 -13.48 26.32 -2.12
C LEU A 30 -14.37 27.33 -2.85
N GLY A 31 -14.91 26.91 -3.98
CA GLY A 31 -15.81 27.74 -4.76
C GLY A 31 -16.65 26.94 -5.74
N LYS A 32 -17.83 27.45 -6.05
CA LYS A 32 -18.78 26.81 -6.97
C LYS A 32 -18.46 27.06 -8.45
N SER A 33 -17.51 27.95 -8.75
CA SER A 33 -17.05 28.21 -10.11
C SER A 33 -16.24 27.05 -10.67
N ASP A 34 -16.26 26.88 -11.99
CA ASP A 34 -15.55 25.77 -12.63
C ASP A 34 -14.03 25.86 -12.46
N GLY A 35 -13.49 27.09 -12.36
CA GLY A 35 -12.07 27.29 -12.06
C GLY A 35 -11.69 26.73 -10.69
N LYS A 36 -12.49 26.99 -9.66
CA LYS A 36 -12.23 26.49 -8.30
C LYS A 36 -12.41 24.97 -8.21
N LYS A 37 -13.44 24.41 -8.85
CA LYS A 37 -13.60 22.94 -8.96
C LYS A 37 -12.42 22.27 -9.67
N LYS A 38 -11.86 22.90 -10.70
CA LYS A 38 -10.67 22.41 -11.41
C LYS A 38 -9.45 22.37 -10.49
N GLU A 39 -9.19 23.42 -9.72
CA GLU A 39 -8.07 23.42 -8.76
C GLU A 39 -8.26 22.36 -7.67
N ILE A 40 -9.47 22.21 -7.11
CA ILE A 40 -9.78 21.13 -6.14
C ILE A 40 -9.47 19.75 -6.74
N SER A 41 -9.92 19.50 -7.97
CA SER A 41 -9.68 18.24 -8.69
C SER A 41 -8.19 17.99 -8.94
N LYS A 42 -7.46 19.03 -9.36
CA LYS A 42 -6.01 18.99 -9.59
C LYS A 42 -5.23 18.67 -8.32
N ASP A 43 -5.49 19.36 -7.22
CA ASP A 43 -4.75 19.16 -5.97
C ASP A 43 -5.02 17.78 -5.34
N ILE A 44 -6.29 17.34 -5.36
CA ILE A 44 -6.68 16.05 -4.80
C ILE A 44 -6.15 14.88 -5.65
N SER A 45 -6.24 14.99 -6.99
CA SER A 45 -5.66 13.96 -7.88
C SER A 45 -4.15 13.92 -7.79
N ALA A 46 -3.48 15.07 -7.69
CA ALA A 46 -2.02 15.15 -7.50
C ALA A 46 -1.57 14.46 -6.21
N MET A 47 -2.29 14.68 -5.11
CA MET A 47 -2.02 14.03 -3.83
C MET A 47 -2.19 12.50 -3.93
N ALA A 48 -3.29 12.03 -4.51
CA ALA A 48 -3.58 10.60 -4.67
C ALA A 48 -2.57 9.86 -5.57
N ASN A 49 -2.14 10.51 -6.66
CA ASN A 49 -1.14 9.95 -7.59
C ASN A 49 0.28 9.92 -6.99
N SER A 50 0.52 10.70 -5.95
CA SER A 50 1.84 10.75 -5.30
C SER A 50 1.92 9.68 -4.22
N ASP A 51 1.88 10.09 -2.96
CA ASP A 51 1.98 9.19 -1.81
C ASP A 51 0.80 9.36 -0.84
N GLY A 52 -0.26 10.03 -1.30
CA GLY A 52 -1.36 10.44 -0.43
C GLY A 52 -0.93 11.53 0.56
N GLY A 53 -1.88 11.92 1.40
CA GLY A 53 -1.68 12.99 2.37
C GLY A 53 -3.00 13.59 2.83
N ARG A 54 -2.91 14.84 3.29
CA ARG A 54 -4.01 15.58 3.88
C ARG A 54 -4.02 17.01 3.34
N ILE A 55 -5.21 17.49 2.97
CA ILE A 55 -5.44 18.89 2.62
C ILE A 55 -6.38 19.50 3.66
N ILE A 56 -6.00 20.64 4.22
CA ILE A 56 -6.79 21.36 5.21
C ILE A 56 -7.33 22.65 4.59
N TYR A 57 -8.62 22.65 4.28
CA TYR A 57 -9.35 23.81 3.79
C TYR A 57 -9.88 24.64 4.95
N GLY A 58 -9.62 25.94 4.90
CA GLY A 58 -9.96 26.89 5.95
C GLY A 58 -8.75 27.38 6.76
N ILE A 59 -7.53 27.15 6.29
CA ILE A 59 -6.32 27.74 6.85
C ILE A 59 -5.58 28.46 5.73
N LYS A 60 -5.36 29.77 5.91
CA LYS A 60 -4.63 30.59 4.96
C LYS A 60 -3.14 30.57 5.30
N GLU A 61 -2.29 30.44 4.29
CA GLU A 61 -0.84 30.60 4.37
C GLU A 61 -0.44 32.09 4.39
N PHE A 62 0.81 32.40 4.78
CA PHE A 62 1.33 33.76 4.65
C PHE A 62 1.48 34.16 3.17
N ASP A 63 1.12 35.41 2.85
CA ASP A 63 1.27 35.95 1.48
C ASP A 63 2.75 36.32 1.15
N ASP A 64 3.62 36.40 2.16
CA ASP A 64 5.03 36.75 1.99
C ASP A 64 5.85 35.58 1.45
N LYS A 65 6.69 35.81 0.43
CA LYS A 65 7.53 34.76 -0.19
C LYS A 65 8.43 33.99 0.79
N GLU A 66 8.91 34.64 1.86
CA GLU A 66 9.78 34.01 2.86
C GLU A 66 9.03 33.06 3.81
N ARG A 67 7.71 33.22 3.93
CA ARG A 67 6.85 32.44 4.84
C ARG A 67 5.72 31.70 4.10
N ASN A 68 5.78 31.70 2.76
CA ASN A 68 4.90 30.91 1.92
C ASN A 68 4.97 29.45 2.40
N HIS A 69 3.85 28.72 2.41
CA HIS A 69 3.74 27.37 3.00
C HIS A 69 3.70 27.28 4.54
N LEU A 70 3.78 28.41 5.26
CA LEU A 70 3.48 28.43 6.70
C LEU A 70 2.03 28.84 6.93
N PRO A 71 1.31 28.16 7.85
CA PRO A 71 -0.06 28.53 8.18
C PRO A 71 -0.10 29.85 8.97
N GLU A 72 -0.85 30.85 8.48
CA GLU A 72 -1.02 32.16 9.11
C GLU A 72 -2.22 32.16 10.07
N LYS A 73 -3.40 31.79 9.56
CA LYS A 73 -4.66 31.94 10.30
C LYS A 73 -5.76 31.05 9.76
N ILE A 74 -6.74 30.79 10.63
CA ILE A 74 -7.99 30.14 10.24
C ILE A 74 -8.85 31.13 9.42
N THR A 75 -9.29 30.69 8.25
CA THR A 75 -10.33 31.33 7.45
C THR A 75 -11.56 30.42 7.49
N PRO A 76 -12.60 30.75 8.26
CA PRO A 76 -13.76 29.87 8.42
C PRO A 76 -14.51 29.61 7.11
N ILE A 77 -15.01 28.39 6.94
CA ILE A 77 -15.88 27.99 5.83
C ILE A 77 -17.30 27.84 6.37
N ASP A 78 -18.29 28.44 5.71
CA ASP A 78 -19.69 28.21 6.05
C ASP A 78 -20.17 26.85 5.48
N ARG A 79 -20.46 25.91 6.39
CA ARG A 79 -20.91 24.56 6.04
C ARG A 79 -22.27 24.53 5.31
N ASN A 80 -23.08 25.59 5.42
CA ASN A 80 -24.34 25.69 4.69
C ASN A 80 -24.10 26.02 3.21
N GLU A 81 -23.03 26.76 2.92
CA GLU A 81 -22.66 27.09 1.54
C GLU A 81 -21.90 25.93 0.89
N PHE A 82 -20.95 25.35 1.63
CA PHE A 82 -20.08 24.27 1.17
C PHE A 82 -20.18 23.08 2.13
N SER A 83 -21.15 22.20 1.91
CA SER A 83 -21.31 21.01 2.76
C SER A 83 -20.24 19.95 2.47
N LYS A 84 -20.08 18.99 3.38
CA LYS A 84 -19.18 17.84 3.18
C LYS A 84 -19.58 17.03 1.94
N GLU A 85 -20.88 16.81 1.76
CA GLU A 85 -21.47 16.08 0.64
C GLU A 85 -21.22 16.79 -0.68
N TRP A 86 -21.26 18.13 -0.68
CA TRP A 86 -20.92 18.92 -1.86
C TRP A 86 -19.45 18.74 -2.25
N ILE A 87 -18.52 18.79 -1.28
CA ILE A 87 -17.09 18.55 -1.54
C ILE A 87 -16.89 17.14 -2.11
N GLU A 88 -17.54 16.13 -1.51
CA GLU A 88 -17.49 14.76 -1.98
C GLU A 88 -18.03 14.61 -3.42
N GLN A 89 -19.13 15.31 -3.75
CA GLN A 89 -19.67 15.35 -5.10
C GLN A 89 -18.70 16.01 -6.09
N VAL A 90 -18.06 17.12 -5.72
CA VAL A 90 -17.06 17.80 -6.56
C VAL A 90 -15.90 16.85 -6.87
N ILE A 91 -15.36 16.17 -5.86
CA ILE A 91 -14.28 15.18 -6.03
C ILE A 91 -14.71 14.06 -6.98
N ASN A 92 -15.86 13.44 -6.72
CA ASN A 92 -16.34 12.28 -7.48
C ASN A 92 -16.77 12.58 -8.92
N SER A 93 -17.12 13.84 -9.23
CA SER A 93 -17.53 14.27 -10.57
C SER A 93 -16.39 14.85 -11.40
N ASN A 94 -15.30 15.29 -10.77
CA ASN A 94 -14.19 15.98 -11.43
C ASN A 94 -12.90 15.16 -11.46
N ILE A 95 -12.87 13.95 -10.90
CA ILE A 95 -11.69 13.07 -10.90
C ILE A 95 -12.08 11.69 -11.44
N SER A 96 -11.31 11.19 -12.41
CA SER A 96 -11.55 9.89 -13.06
C SER A 96 -10.25 9.09 -13.25
N PRO A 97 -10.20 7.79 -12.91
CA PRO A 97 -11.18 7.05 -12.12
C PRO A 97 -11.38 7.67 -10.73
N ARG A 98 -12.45 7.29 -10.02
CA ARG A 98 -12.70 7.82 -8.67
C ARG A 98 -11.62 7.36 -7.69
N ILE A 99 -11.24 8.23 -6.76
CA ILE A 99 -10.30 7.90 -5.69
C ILE A 99 -11.07 7.17 -4.59
N ASN A 100 -10.71 5.92 -4.33
CA ASN A 100 -11.33 5.13 -3.27
C ASN A 100 -10.71 5.48 -1.91
N GLY A 101 -11.55 5.68 -0.89
CA GLY A 101 -11.10 5.86 0.49
C GLY A 101 -10.74 7.29 0.90
N VAL A 102 -11.12 8.31 0.10
CA VAL A 102 -11.06 9.71 0.53
C VAL A 102 -11.98 9.91 1.74
N LYS A 103 -11.47 10.54 2.81
CA LYS A 103 -12.24 10.84 4.01
C LYS A 103 -12.27 12.35 4.25
N ILE A 104 -13.47 12.90 4.36
CA ILE A 104 -13.67 14.33 4.65
C ILE A 104 -14.17 14.47 6.08
N PHE A 105 -13.45 15.24 6.89
CA PHE A 105 -13.80 15.58 8.27
C PHE A 105 -14.11 17.08 8.36
N SER A 106 -15.13 17.43 9.13
CA SER A 106 -15.47 18.82 9.44
C SER A 106 -15.09 19.12 10.89
N VAL A 107 -14.16 20.06 11.08
CA VAL A 107 -13.76 20.57 12.39
C VAL A 107 -14.59 21.82 12.68
N GLN A 108 -15.49 21.75 13.65
CA GLN A 108 -16.31 22.89 14.04
C GLN A 108 -15.48 23.92 14.80
N LEU A 109 -15.66 25.20 14.44
CA LEU A 109 -14.98 26.32 15.09
C LEU A 109 -15.86 26.93 16.17
N SER A 110 -15.24 27.34 17.27
CA SER A 110 -15.87 28.04 18.39
C SER A 110 -16.51 29.39 18.01
N THR A 111 -16.08 30.00 16.91
CA THR A 111 -16.56 31.32 16.46
C THR A 111 -18.02 31.34 16.03
N ASN A 112 -18.52 30.27 15.39
CA ASN A 112 -19.90 30.16 14.93
C ASN A 112 -20.25 28.68 14.70
N GLN A 113 -21.49 28.28 15.00
CA GLN A 113 -21.97 26.91 14.83
C GLN A 113 -21.83 26.36 13.39
N ASN A 114 -21.89 27.24 12.38
CA ASN A 114 -21.78 26.86 10.96
C ASN A 114 -20.37 27.01 10.40
N ASN A 115 -19.46 27.63 11.14
CA ASN A 115 -18.08 27.83 10.72
C ASN A 115 -17.27 26.55 10.96
N VAL A 116 -16.66 26.05 9.89
CA VAL A 116 -15.86 24.83 9.93
C VAL A 116 -14.54 25.00 9.19
N VAL A 117 -13.61 24.09 9.51
CA VAL A 117 -12.43 23.77 8.70
C VAL A 117 -12.62 22.35 8.18
N TYR A 118 -12.36 22.12 6.89
CA TYR A 118 -12.44 20.79 6.30
C TYR A 118 -11.06 20.15 6.23
N VAL A 119 -10.95 18.95 6.77
CA VAL A 119 -9.75 18.11 6.65
C VAL A 119 -10.06 16.97 5.71
N ILE A 120 -9.33 16.89 4.60
CA ILE A 120 -9.51 15.85 3.58
C ILE A 120 -8.30 14.92 3.60
N ASP A 121 -8.51 13.68 4.03
CA ASP A 121 -7.52 12.61 3.95
C ASP A 121 -7.63 11.91 2.61
N ILE A 122 -6.51 11.86 1.90
CA ILE A 122 -6.40 11.33 0.55
C ILE A 122 -5.42 10.17 0.61
N PRO A 123 -5.87 8.92 0.40
CA PRO A 123 -4.96 7.79 0.39
C PRO A 123 -4.07 7.83 -0.86
N LYS A 124 -2.90 7.20 -0.75
CA LYS A 124 -2.11 6.83 -1.93
C LYS A 124 -2.94 5.91 -2.81
N SER A 125 -2.95 6.19 -4.11
CA SER A 125 -3.64 5.34 -5.06
C SER A 125 -2.75 4.30 -5.72
N GLU A 126 -3.38 3.20 -6.11
CA GLU A 126 -2.80 2.10 -6.89
C GLU A 126 -2.98 2.31 -8.41
N THR A 127 -3.65 3.40 -8.82
CA THR A 127 -3.82 3.77 -10.24
C THR A 127 -3.74 5.28 -10.41
N ALA A 128 -3.53 5.73 -11.64
CA ALA A 128 -3.44 7.16 -11.95
C ALA A 128 -4.85 7.78 -12.06
N HIS A 129 -5.05 8.91 -11.39
CA HIS A 129 -6.27 9.70 -11.38
C HIS A 129 -6.11 10.96 -12.23
N GLN A 130 -7.02 11.12 -13.17
CA GLN A 130 -7.09 12.26 -14.08
C GLN A 130 -7.95 13.35 -13.45
N ALA A 131 -7.47 14.60 -13.52
CA ALA A 131 -8.25 15.77 -13.14
C ALA A 131 -9.26 16.16 -14.22
N SER A 132 -10.15 17.09 -13.88
CA SER A 132 -11.25 17.55 -14.76
C SER A 132 -10.80 18.20 -16.08
N ASP A 133 -9.55 18.61 -16.19
CA ASP A 133 -8.94 19.14 -17.41
C ASP A 133 -8.29 18.06 -18.29
N LEU A 134 -8.55 16.78 -18.00
CA LEU A 134 -8.02 15.61 -18.67
C LEU A 134 -6.49 15.42 -18.52
N ARG A 135 -5.88 16.05 -17.52
CA ARG A 135 -4.46 15.87 -17.21
C ARG A 135 -4.26 15.05 -15.94
N TYR A 136 -3.13 14.36 -15.88
CA TYR A 136 -2.67 13.68 -14.68
C TYR A 136 -1.66 14.57 -13.98
N TYR A 137 -1.87 14.81 -12.69
CA TYR A 137 -0.98 15.63 -11.87
C TYR A 137 -0.29 14.77 -10.82
N LYS A 138 0.89 15.20 -10.39
CA LYS A 138 1.61 14.70 -9.22
C LYS A 138 2.06 15.87 -8.36
N ARG A 139 2.38 15.60 -7.10
CA ARG A 139 3.05 16.57 -6.24
C ARG A 139 4.54 16.61 -6.58
N PHE A 140 5.05 17.82 -6.66
CA PHE A 140 6.47 18.13 -6.67
C PHE A 140 6.72 19.11 -5.53
N ASN A 141 7.09 18.58 -4.36
CA ASN A 141 7.08 19.32 -3.10
C ASN A 141 5.70 19.94 -2.84
N PHE A 142 5.62 21.27 -2.80
CA PHE A 142 4.41 22.02 -2.48
C PHE A 142 3.50 22.28 -3.68
N VAL A 143 3.92 21.96 -4.91
CA VAL A 143 3.15 22.28 -6.12
C VAL A 143 2.65 21.04 -6.87
N SER A 144 1.48 21.17 -7.48
CA SER A 144 0.89 20.15 -8.36
C SER A 144 1.36 20.38 -9.81
N VAL A 145 2.15 19.44 -10.35
CA VAL A 145 2.73 19.52 -11.71
C VAL A 145 2.16 18.42 -12.61
N PRO A 146 2.01 18.66 -13.93
CA PRO A 146 1.61 17.62 -14.87
C PRO A 146 2.60 16.45 -14.87
N MET A 147 2.07 15.24 -14.99
CA MET A 147 2.86 14.02 -15.08
C MET A 147 3.34 13.75 -16.51
N ASN A 148 4.52 13.13 -16.62
CA ASN A 148 5.01 12.57 -17.87
C ASN A 148 4.36 11.21 -18.18
N ASP A 149 4.34 10.80 -19.46
CA ASP A 149 3.76 9.52 -19.89
C ASP A 149 4.33 8.31 -19.13
N TYR A 150 5.65 8.25 -18.91
CA TYR A 150 6.28 7.15 -18.17
C TYR A 150 5.83 7.08 -16.71
N GLU A 151 5.52 8.22 -16.09
CA GLU A 151 5.03 8.29 -14.70
C GLU A 151 3.59 7.79 -14.62
N ILE A 152 2.77 8.16 -15.59
CA ILE A 152 1.37 7.71 -15.66
C ILE A 152 1.33 6.19 -15.80
N ARG A 153 2.15 5.63 -16.70
CA ARG A 153 2.27 4.18 -16.91
C ARG A 153 2.75 3.46 -15.66
N ASP A 154 3.74 4.01 -14.95
CA ASP A 154 4.22 3.43 -13.69
C ASP A 154 3.09 3.32 -12.67
N ILE A 155 2.35 4.41 -12.42
CA ILE A 155 1.26 4.40 -11.44
C ILE A 155 0.14 3.45 -11.86
N MET A 156 -0.28 3.49 -13.13
CA MET A 156 -1.35 2.61 -13.62
C MET A 156 -0.99 1.13 -13.47
N ASN A 157 0.30 0.79 -13.47
CA ASN A 157 0.79 -0.58 -13.28
C ASN A 157 1.00 -0.96 -11.80
N ARG A 158 0.86 -0.05 -10.82
CA ARG A 158 1.01 -0.37 -9.39
C ARG A 158 -0.01 -1.40 -8.91
N GLY A 159 -1.25 -1.28 -9.40
CA GLY A 159 -2.34 -2.20 -9.11
C GLY A 159 -2.43 -3.43 -10.01
N THR A 160 -1.63 -3.58 -11.08
CA THR A 160 -1.89 -4.67 -12.05
C THR A 160 -1.31 -6.03 -11.67
N TYR A 161 -0.50 -6.11 -10.61
CA TYR A 161 0.17 -7.35 -10.23
C TYR A 161 -0.38 -7.90 -8.91
N PRO A 162 -0.57 -9.23 -8.82
CA PRO A 162 -0.94 -9.88 -7.57
C PRO A 162 0.18 -9.66 -6.53
N LYS A 163 -0.19 -9.37 -5.28
CA LYS A 163 0.77 -9.33 -4.17
C LYS A 163 0.76 -10.72 -3.53
N ILE A 164 1.71 -11.56 -3.95
CA ILE A 164 1.83 -12.95 -3.49
C ILE A 164 2.88 -13.02 -2.38
N ASP A 165 2.45 -13.48 -1.21
CA ASP A 165 3.35 -13.88 -0.12
C ASP A 165 3.55 -15.40 -0.17
N LEU A 166 4.78 -15.85 0.09
CA LEU A 166 5.12 -17.27 0.15
C LEU A 166 5.32 -17.69 1.61
N GLU A 167 4.61 -18.73 2.02
CA GLU A 167 4.80 -19.40 3.31
C GLU A 167 5.43 -20.78 3.07
N PHE A 168 6.41 -21.13 3.90
CA PHE A 168 7.16 -22.38 3.80
C PHE A 168 6.97 -23.18 5.08
N GLU A 169 6.60 -24.46 4.95
CA GLU A 169 6.49 -25.40 6.06
C GLU A 169 7.34 -26.64 5.77
N VAL A 170 8.23 -27.00 6.70
CA VAL A 170 9.03 -28.22 6.61
C VAL A 170 8.46 -29.26 7.56
N GLN A 171 7.95 -30.35 6.99
CA GLN A 171 7.50 -31.51 7.75
C GLN A 171 8.59 -32.57 7.77
N VAL A 172 8.91 -33.06 8.96
CA VAL A 172 9.94 -34.07 9.19
C VAL A 172 9.29 -35.34 9.71
N TYR A 173 9.39 -36.43 8.95
CA TYR A 173 8.84 -37.74 9.32
C TYR A 173 9.98 -38.74 9.49
N THR A 174 10.13 -39.30 10.70
CA THR A 174 11.09 -40.38 10.97
C THR A 174 10.34 -41.70 11.07
N TYR A 175 10.75 -42.68 10.28
CA TYR A 175 10.14 -44.01 10.24
C TYR A 175 11.19 -45.11 10.22
N GLU A 176 10.81 -46.30 10.68
CA GLU A 176 11.60 -47.51 10.51
C GLU A 176 11.20 -48.15 9.16
N PRO A 177 12.11 -48.27 8.18
CA PRO A 177 11.79 -48.84 6.88
C PRO A 177 11.48 -50.33 7.06
N TYR A 178 10.24 -50.70 6.78
CA TYR A 178 9.81 -52.09 6.75
C TYR A 178 10.35 -52.74 5.48
N ASN A 179 11.26 -53.71 5.61
CA ASN A 179 11.73 -54.51 4.49
C ASN A 179 11.01 -55.88 4.48
N PRO A 180 10.07 -56.12 3.57
CA PRO A 180 9.31 -57.37 3.51
C PRO A 180 10.16 -58.60 3.13
N LEU A 181 11.39 -58.39 2.62
CA LEU A 181 12.29 -59.47 2.17
C LEU A 181 13.35 -59.87 3.23
N THR A 182 13.45 -59.15 4.34
CA THR A 182 14.30 -59.54 5.48
C THR A 182 13.41 -59.96 6.65
N PRO A 183 13.23 -61.27 6.90
CA PRO A 183 12.56 -61.74 8.10
C PRO A 183 13.28 -61.22 9.35
N PRO A 184 12.57 -60.98 10.46
CA PRO A 184 13.21 -60.68 11.73
C PRO A 184 14.13 -61.85 12.10
N THR A 185 15.44 -61.63 12.07
CA THR A 185 16.44 -62.60 12.50
C THR A 185 16.46 -62.63 14.02
N PHE A 186 15.86 -63.67 14.60
CA PHE A 186 15.94 -63.92 16.04
C PHE A 186 17.20 -64.73 16.31
N ASP A 187 18.26 -64.10 16.80
CA ASP A 187 19.46 -64.78 17.30
C ASP A 187 19.31 -65.00 18.81
N PRO A 188 19.10 -66.24 19.30
CA PRO A 188 18.89 -66.52 20.71
C PRO A 188 20.12 -66.25 21.59
N LEU A 189 21.31 -66.13 21.00
CA LEU A 189 22.59 -65.95 21.71
C LEU A 189 23.05 -64.48 21.74
N SER A 190 22.48 -63.62 20.90
CA SER A 190 22.81 -62.20 20.86
C SER A 190 21.95 -61.41 21.85
N ARG A 191 22.58 -60.84 22.89
CA ARG A 191 21.93 -59.88 23.81
C ARG A 191 21.77 -58.47 23.22
N ARG A 192 22.13 -58.26 21.95
CA ARG A 192 22.04 -56.94 21.30
C ARG A 192 20.75 -56.90 20.47
N SER A 193 19.84 -56.01 20.83
CA SER A 193 18.69 -55.69 19.97
C SER A 193 19.18 -55.26 18.58
N PRO A 194 18.50 -55.65 17.50
CA PRO A 194 18.87 -55.22 16.15
C PRO A 194 18.89 -53.68 16.10
N ILE A 195 19.93 -53.11 15.50
CA ILE A 195 20.02 -51.67 15.28
C ILE A 195 18.88 -51.30 14.32
N LYS A 196 17.82 -50.70 14.86
CA LYS A 196 16.72 -50.12 14.08
C LYS A 196 17.33 -49.05 13.17
N LYS A 197 17.42 -49.34 11.87
CA LYS A 197 17.74 -48.31 10.89
C LYS A 197 16.53 -47.38 10.82
N THR A 198 16.66 -46.13 11.21
CA THR A 198 15.61 -45.12 11.04
C THR A 198 15.90 -44.32 9.78
N LYS A 199 14.91 -44.10 8.92
CA LYS A 199 15.00 -43.16 7.80
C LYS A 199 14.18 -41.92 8.14
N THR A 200 14.72 -40.75 7.84
CA THR A 200 14.04 -39.47 8.02
C THR A 200 13.70 -38.90 6.65
N SER A 201 12.44 -38.52 6.45
CA SER A 201 11.95 -37.86 5.24
C SER A 201 11.63 -36.40 5.55
N TYR A 202 12.03 -35.51 4.66
CA TYR A 202 11.73 -34.08 4.71
C TYR A 202 10.76 -33.73 3.58
N THR A 203 9.66 -33.08 3.91
CA THR A 203 8.70 -32.56 2.93
C THR A 203 8.61 -31.06 3.09
N LEU A 204 8.96 -30.30 2.05
CA LEU A 204 8.77 -28.85 1.99
C LEU A 204 7.43 -28.54 1.34
N HIS A 205 6.50 -28.02 2.13
CA HIS A 205 5.25 -27.44 1.62
C HIS A 205 5.47 -25.96 1.36
N ILE A 206 5.05 -25.49 0.19
CA ILE A 206 5.06 -24.08 -0.19
C ILE A 206 3.64 -23.63 -0.44
N TYR A 207 3.21 -22.60 0.27
CA TYR A 207 1.90 -21.99 0.13
C TYR A 207 2.05 -20.59 -0.47
N ALA A 208 1.38 -20.34 -1.59
CA ALA A 208 1.29 -19.02 -2.19
C ALA A 208 -0.03 -18.36 -1.78
N ARG A 209 0.05 -17.23 -1.09
CA ARG A 209 -1.12 -16.48 -0.63
C ARG A 209 -1.19 -15.13 -1.34
N ASN A 210 -2.28 -14.89 -2.05
CA ASN A 210 -2.55 -13.59 -2.62
C ASN A 210 -3.15 -12.66 -1.55
N ASN A 211 -2.34 -11.72 -1.07
CA ASN A 211 -2.77 -10.68 -0.14
C ASN A 211 -3.10 -9.36 -0.87
N GLY A 212 -2.99 -9.35 -2.20
CA GLY A 212 -3.42 -8.26 -3.06
C GLY A 212 -4.91 -8.32 -3.43
N ARG A 213 -5.41 -7.25 -4.05
CA ARG A 213 -6.78 -7.17 -4.57
C ARG A 213 -6.96 -7.79 -5.96
N HIS A 214 -5.86 -8.10 -6.62
CA HIS A 214 -5.85 -8.57 -8.00
C HIS A 214 -5.53 -10.05 -8.05
N PHE A 215 -6.42 -10.83 -8.65
CA PHE A 215 -6.23 -12.27 -8.83
C PHE A 215 -5.23 -12.55 -9.96
N ALA A 216 -4.42 -13.56 -9.77
CA ALA A 216 -3.59 -14.13 -10.82
C ALA A 216 -4.33 -15.31 -11.45
N ASN A 217 -4.30 -15.44 -12.79
CA ASN A 217 -4.76 -16.67 -13.45
C ASN A 217 -3.73 -17.81 -13.28
N TYR A 218 -2.46 -17.47 -13.11
CA TYR A 218 -1.36 -18.39 -12.83
C TYR A 218 -0.24 -17.63 -12.13
N VAL A 219 0.40 -18.27 -11.16
CA VAL A 219 1.65 -17.77 -10.56
C VAL A 219 2.75 -18.78 -10.87
N ASN A 220 3.74 -18.36 -11.64
CA ASN A 220 4.95 -19.15 -11.86
C ASN A 220 5.99 -18.72 -10.83
N ALA A 221 6.47 -19.67 -10.04
CA ALA A 221 7.58 -19.44 -9.13
C ALA A 221 8.72 -20.40 -9.45
N PHE A 222 9.95 -19.93 -9.23
CA PHE A 222 11.13 -20.77 -9.25
C PHE A 222 11.65 -20.85 -7.83
N ILE A 223 11.75 -22.07 -7.32
CA ILE A 223 12.26 -22.32 -5.98
C ILE A 223 13.63 -22.95 -6.12
N GLU A 224 14.61 -22.30 -5.52
CA GLU A 224 15.99 -22.75 -5.43
C GLU A 224 16.20 -23.33 -4.04
N VAL A 225 16.49 -24.63 -3.98
CA VAL A 225 16.76 -25.33 -2.72
C VAL A 225 18.24 -25.70 -2.70
N PRO A 226 19.00 -25.37 -1.64
CA PRO A 226 20.39 -25.79 -1.54
C PRO A 226 20.52 -27.32 -1.65
N ALA A 227 21.42 -27.82 -2.50
CA ALA A 227 21.62 -29.25 -2.65
C ALA A 227 22.17 -29.90 -1.37
N SER A 228 22.84 -29.12 -0.52
CA SER A 228 23.44 -29.57 0.75
C SER A 228 22.45 -30.05 1.80
N ILE A 229 21.16 -29.73 1.67
CA ILE A 229 20.12 -30.14 2.63
C ILE A 229 19.31 -31.36 2.16
N ILE A 230 19.68 -31.97 1.03
CA ILE A 230 18.98 -33.11 0.43
C ILE A 230 19.96 -34.29 0.37
N GLU A 231 19.49 -35.49 0.72
CA GLU A 231 20.31 -36.70 0.60
C GLU A 231 20.63 -37.00 -0.88
N GLU A 232 21.84 -37.47 -1.17
CA GLU A 232 22.30 -37.77 -2.54
C GLU A 232 21.40 -38.73 -3.32
N GLU A 233 20.70 -39.63 -2.62
CA GLU A 233 19.74 -40.56 -3.24
C GLU A 233 18.50 -39.84 -3.79
N ASP A 234 18.04 -38.78 -3.11
CA ASP A 234 16.83 -38.02 -3.43
C ASP A 234 17.09 -36.88 -4.43
N LEU A 235 18.36 -36.54 -4.66
CA LEU A 235 18.79 -35.60 -5.72
C LEU A 235 18.64 -36.19 -7.15
N LYS A 236 18.43 -37.52 -7.27
CA LYS A 236 18.27 -38.23 -8.56
C LYS A 236 16.92 -37.93 -9.20
N GLY A 237 16.81 -36.77 -9.86
CA GLY A 237 15.61 -36.35 -10.58
C GLY A 237 15.40 -34.84 -10.65
N TYR A 238 16.20 -34.06 -9.91
CA TYR A 238 16.15 -32.60 -9.93
C TYR A 238 17.23 -32.01 -10.84
N ASN A 239 16.90 -30.91 -11.51
CA ASN A 239 17.86 -30.15 -12.30
C ASN A 239 18.65 -29.22 -11.37
N TYR A 240 19.98 -29.27 -11.48
CA TYR A 240 20.85 -28.35 -10.75
C TYR A 240 20.83 -26.97 -11.41
N ILE A 241 20.81 -25.94 -10.56
CA ILE A 241 21.08 -24.55 -10.93
C ILE A 241 22.47 -24.22 -10.38
N GLY A 242 23.46 -24.15 -11.28
CA GLY A 242 24.86 -24.07 -10.88
C GLY A 242 25.33 -25.34 -10.16
N ASN A 243 26.24 -25.19 -9.20
CA ASN A 243 26.80 -26.34 -8.46
C ASN A 243 26.13 -26.59 -7.09
N ASP A 244 25.38 -25.61 -6.57
CA ASP A 244 25.01 -25.59 -5.14
C ASP A 244 23.50 -25.67 -4.90
N TYR A 245 22.68 -25.51 -5.94
CA TYR A 245 21.21 -25.44 -5.82
C TYR A 245 20.52 -26.40 -6.77
N ILE A 246 19.35 -26.88 -6.38
CA ILE A 246 18.38 -27.51 -7.28
C ILE A 246 17.23 -26.57 -7.58
N GLY A 247 16.81 -26.54 -8.83
CA GLY A 247 15.68 -25.74 -9.30
C GLY A 247 14.44 -26.58 -9.50
N HIS A 248 13.33 -26.16 -8.91
CA HIS A 248 12.02 -26.74 -9.23
C HIS A 248 11.04 -25.66 -9.71
N PRO A 249 10.53 -25.76 -10.95
CA PRO A 249 9.48 -24.86 -11.43
C PRO A 249 8.17 -25.21 -10.74
N CYS A 250 7.59 -24.26 -10.03
CA CYS A 250 6.29 -24.39 -9.38
C CYS A 250 5.26 -23.56 -10.14
N LYS A 251 4.09 -24.16 -10.38
CA LYS A 251 2.94 -23.48 -10.94
C LYS A 251 1.81 -23.55 -9.92
N PHE A 252 1.39 -22.38 -9.44
CA PHE A 252 0.27 -22.20 -8.52
C PHE A 252 -0.94 -21.61 -9.26
#